data_AF-A0A6L5K2L6-F1
#
_entry.id   AF-A0A6L5K2L6-F1
#
_cell.length_a   1.000
_cell.length_b   1.000
_cell.length_c   1.000
_cell.angle_alpha   90.00
_cell.angle_beta   90.00
_cell.angle_gamma   90.00
#
_symmetry.space_group_name_H-M   'P 1'
#
loop_
_entity.id
_entity.type
_entity.pdbx_description
1 polymer ?
#
loop_
_entity_poly.entity_id
_entity_poly.type
_entity_poly.pdbx_seq_one_letter_code
_entity_poly.pdbx_strand_id
1 'polypeptide(L)'
;MKSLTEYLVLNTEKRREFINITGDVEALVGKSGVKEGLCLVNAMHITASVFINDDEGGLHDDFEEWLTEKLQALRFEVDQEMMKQGVKL
;
A
#
# COMPACT_ATOMS: atom_id res chain seq x y z
N MET A 1 14.08 24.58 10.22
CA MET A 1 13.32 23.60 9.42
C MET A 1 12.58 22.70 10.40
N LYS A 2 11.25 22.59 10.29
CA LYS A 2 10.48 21.64 11.10
C LYS A 2 10.37 20.33 10.33
N SER A 3 10.43 19.21 11.04
CA SER A 3 10.16 17.87 10.49
C SER A 3 9.43 17.05 11.54
N LEU A 4 8.61 16.11 11.06
CA LEU A 4 7.95 15.10 11.87
C LEU A 4 8.10 13.76 11.14
N THR A 5 8.40 12.71 11.89
CA THR A 5 8.47 11.34 11.38
C THR A 5 7.73 10.45 12.36
N GLU A 6 6.76 9.70 11.87
CA GLU A 6 5.88 8.84 12.65
C GLU A 6 5.64 7.55 11.87
N TYR A 7 5.35 6.47 12.58
CA TYR A 7 5.12 5.16 12.01
C TYR A 7 3.70 4.69 12.31
N LEU A 8 2.94 4.44 11.25
CA LEU A 8 1.61 3.83 11.33
C LEU A 8 1.79 2.32 11.26
N VAL A 9 1.47 1.63 12.36
CA VAL A 9 1.52 0.16 12.43
C VAL A 9 0.13 -0.37 12.18
N LEU A 10 -0.04 -1.08 11.06
CA LEU A 10 -1.30 -1.69 10.66
C LEU A 10 -1.19 -3.21 10.78
N ASN A 11 -2.24 -3.85 11.27
CA ASN A 11 -2.38 -5.30 11.29
C ASN A 11 -3.68 -5.67 10.58
N THR A 12 -3.57 -6.19 9.36
CA THR A 12 -4.72 -6.54 8.52
C THR A 12 -5.29 -7.89 8.94
N GLU A 13 -6.61 -8.04 8.85
CA GLU A 13 -7.26 -9.33 9.13
C GLU A 13 -7.23 -10.25 7.89
N LYS A 14 -7.19 -9.63 6.71
CA LYS A 14 -7.18 -10.31 5.41
C LYS A 14 -5.81 -10.21 4.74
N ARG A 15 -5.58 -11.09 3.77
CA ARG A 15 -4.37 -11.08 2.92
C ARG A 15 -4.28 -9.79 2.09
N ARG A 16 -5.41 -9.26 1.63
CA ARG A 16 -5.55 -8.01 0.89
C ARG A 16 -6.66 -7.21 1.53
N GLU A 17 -6.39 -5.95 1.82
CA GLU A 17 -7.28 -5.06 2.53
C GLU A 17 -6.94 -3.61 2.18
N PHE A 18 -7.96 -2.81 1.89
CA PHE A 18 -7.82 -1.37 1.68
C PHE A 18 -8.16 -0.67 2.99
N ILE A 19 -7.20 0.06 3.55
CA ILE A 19 -7.36 0.80 4.81
C ILE A 19 -7.21 2.28 4.52
N ASN A 20 -8.27 3.05 4.78
CA ASN A 20 -8.21 4.51 4.68
C ASN A 20 -7.46 5.10 5.89
N ILE A 21 -6.28 5.67 5.63
CA ILE A 21 -5.42 6.30 6.65
C ILE A 21 -5.45 7.83 6.61
N THR A 22 -6.39 8.44 5.87
CA THR A 22 -6.44 9.89 5.64
C THR A 22 -6.55 10.66 6.96
N GLY A 23 -7.43 10.23 7.87
CA GLY A 23 -7.59 10.86 9.18
C GLY A 23 -6.32 10.80 10.04
N ASP A 24 -5.58 9.70 9.99
CA ASP A 24 -4.32 9.58 10.72
C ASP A 24 -3.25 10.53 10.15
N VAL A 25 -3.13 10.59 8.82
CA VAL A 25 -2.18 11.48 8.13
C VAL A 25 -2.53 12.95 8.40
N GLU A 26 -3.80 13.34 8.35
CA GLU A 26 -4.26 14.69 8.69
C GLU A 26 -3.90 15.09 10.12
N ALA A 27 -4.10 14.19 11.09
CA ALA A 27 -3.72 14.43 12.48
C ALA A 27 -2.20 14.64 12.62
N LEU A 28 -1.39 13.88 11.89
CA LEU A 28 0.07 14.03 11.88
C LEU A 28 0.53 15.34 11.21
N VAL A 29 -0.09 15.73 10.10
CA VAL A 29 0.16 17.03 9.45
C VAL A 29 -0.16 18.16 10.43
N GLY A 30 -1.31 18.10 11.12
CA GLY A 30 -1.67 19.05 12.16
C GLY A 30 -0.64 19.10 13.31
N LYS A 31 -0.24 17.94 13.82
CA LYS A 31 0.78 17.79 14.88
C LYS A 31 2.15 18.37 14.47
N SER A 32 2.52 18.27 13.20
CA SER A 32 3.83 18.73 12.70
C SER A 32 4.04 20.25 12.85
N GLY A 33 2.96 21.03 12.84
CA GLY A 33 3.02 22.49 12.86
C GLY A 33 3.74 23.11 11.66
N VAL A 34 3.94 22.35 10.57
CA VAL A 34 4.41 22.82 9.26
C VAL A 34 3.25 23.52 8.56
N LYS A 35 3.49 24.72 8.01
CA LYS A 35 2.46 25.50 7.31
C LYS A 35 2.49 25.28 5.80
N GLU A 36 3.68 25.15 5.24
CA GLU A 36 3.92 24.86 3.82
C GLU A 36 5.11 23.90 3.73
N GLY A 37 4.98 22.83 2.96
CA GLY A 37 5.99 21.78 2.88
C GLY A 37 5.51 20.53 2.14
N LEU A 38 6.23 19.43 2.34
CA LEU A 38 5.93 18.13 1.76
C LEU A 38 5.56 17.13 2.86
N CYS A 39 4.59 16.26 2.58
CA CYS A 39 4.25 15.11 3.40
C CYS A 39 4.54 13.85 2.58
N LEU A 40 5.51 13.05 3.02
CA LEU A 40 5.82 11.75 2.41
C LEU A 40 5.10 10.66 3.21
N VAL A 41 4.30 9.85 2.51
CA VAL A 41 3.65 8.67 3.07
C VAL A 41 4.02 7.48 2.20
N ASN A 42 4.71 6.49 2.78
CA ASN A 42 5.16 5.31 2.06
C ASN A 42 4.95 4.05 2.89
N ALA A 43 4.69 2.93 2.21
CA ALA A 43 4.77 1.62 2.83
C ALA A 43 6.25 1.25 3.03
N MET A 44 6.60 0.72 4.21
CA MET A 44 7.94 0.21 4.49
C MET A 44 8.11 -1.26 4.07
N HIS A 45 7.02 -1.92 3.66
CA HIS A 45 6.99 -3.29 3.18
C HIS A 45 6.83 -3.35 1.66
N ILE A 46 7.59 -4.22 1.00
CA ILE A 46 7.59 -4.40 -0.46
C ILE A 46 6.30 -5.04 -1.01
N THR A 47 5.47 -5.60 -0.14
CA THR A 47 4.19 -6.26 -0.49
C THR A 47 2.98 -5.43 -0.07
N ALA A 48 3.17 -4.15 0.25
CA ALA A 48 2.11 -3.20 0.57
C ALA A 48 2.29 -1.93 -0.27
N SER A 49 1.27 -1.10 -0.34
CA SER A 49 1.31 0.15 -1.11
C SER A 49 0.54 1.24 -0.36
N VAL A 50 0.98 2.48 -0.57
CA VAL A 50 0.22 3.68 -0.22
C VAL A 50 -0.13 4.35 -1.53
N PHE A 51 -1.40 4.60 -1.76
CA PHE A 51 -1.92 5.26 -2.95
C PHE A 51 -3.10 6.16 -2.57
N ILE A 52 -3.50 7.04 -3.48
CA ILE A 52 -4.61 7.98 -3.30
C ILE A 52 -5.68 7.63 -4.33
N ASN A 53 -6.89 7.38 -3.85
CA ASN A 53 -8.10 7.24 -4.66
C ASN A 53 -9.33 7.55 -3.81
N ASP A 54 -10.51 7.53 -4.42
CA ASP A 54 -11.79 7.69 -3.72
C ASP A 54 -12.08 6.49 -2.81
N ASP A 55 -12.60 6.76 -1.61
CA ASP A 55 -12.92 5.74 -0.59
C ASP A 55 -14.35 5.25 -0.81
N GLU A 56 -14.54 4.52 -1.90
CA GLU A 56 -15.83 4.01 -2.35
C GLU A 56 -15.77 2.49 -2.48
N GLY A 57 -16.78 1.80 -1.94
CA GLY A 57 -16.77 0.35 -1.83
C GLY A 57 -16.76 -0.36 -3.18
N GLY A 58 -17.50 0.14 -4.18
CA GLY A 58 -17.47 -0.41 -5.54
C GLY A 58 -16.10 -0.31 -6.19
N LEU A 59 -15.41 0.82 -6.04
CA LEU A 59 -14.05 0.99 -6.52
C LEU A 59 -13.06 0.06 -5.82
N HIS A 60 -13.24 -0.20 -4.51
CA HIS A 60 -12.42 -1.19 -3.81
C HIS A 60 -12.56 -2.59 -4.44
N ASP A 61 -13.79 -2.98 -4.77
CA ASP A 61 -14.06 -4.26 -5.42
C ASP A 61 -13.45 -4.30 -6.83
N ASP A 62 -13.60 -3.23 -7.62
CA ASP A 62 -13.00 -3.09 -8.95
C ASP A 62 -11.47 -3.20 -8.90
N PHE A 63 -10.82 -2.57 -7.91
CA PHE A 63 -9.38 -2.67 -7.71
C PHE A 63 -8.95 -4.08 -7.31
N GLU A 64 -9.68 -4.74 -6.42
CA GLU A 64 -9.38 -6.10 -6.00
C GLU A 64 -9.46 -7.07 -7.18
N GLU A 65 -10.48 -6.96 -8.04
CA GLU A 65 -10.61 -7.76 -9.26
C GLU A 65 -9.43 -7.49 -10.21
N TRP A 66 -9.21 -6.22 -10.56
CA TRP A 66 -8.16 -5.83 -11.49
C TRP A 66 -6.76 -6.26 -11.01
N LEU A 67 -6.43 -6.02 -9.74
CA LEU A 67 -5.15 -6.45 -9.16
C LEU A 67 -5.02 -7.97 -9.14
N THR A 68 -6.10 -8.68 -8.85
CA THR A 68 -6.09 -10.15 -8.87
C THR A 68 -5.73 -10.67 -10.25
N GLU A 69 -6.37 -10.17 -11.31
CA GLU A 69 -6.07 -10.59 -12.68
C GLU A 69 -4.61 -10.33 -13.06
N LYS A 70 -4.10 -9.12 -12.77
CA LYS A 70 -2.72 -8.74 -13.11
C LYS A 70 -1.68 -9.54 -12.32
N LEU A 71 -1.92 -9.76 -11.02
CA LEU A 71 -1.00 -10.51 -10.17
C LEU A 71 -0.99 -12.00 -10.51
N GLN A 72 -2.11 -12.59 -10.93
CA GLN A 72 -2.14 -14.00 -11.38
C GLN A 72 -1.27 -14.21 -12.62
N ALA A 73 -1.35 -13.29 -13.60
CA ALA A 73 -0.49 -13.32 -14.77
C ALA A 73 1.00 -13.22 -14.37
N LEU A 74 1.34 -12.26 -13.50
CA LEU A 74 2.72 -12.06 -13.04
C LEU A 74 3.26 -13.25 -12.25
N ARG A 75 2.42 -13.87 -11.40
CA ARG A 75 2.80 -15.02 -10.58
C ARG A 75 3.20 -16.20 -11.45
N PHE A 76 2.47 -16.46 -12.54
CA PHE A 76 2.82 -17.51 -13.48
C PHE A 76 4.21 -17.28 -14.08
N GLU A 77 4.54 -16.05 -14.47
CA GLU A 77 5.85 -15.71 -15.03
C GLU A 77 7.00 -15.90 -14.03
N VAL A 78 6.82 -15.41 -12.79
CA VAL A 78 7.82 -15.57 -11.72
C VAL A 78 8.01 -17.05 -11.41
N ASP A 79 6.93 -17.82 -11.31
CA ASP A 79 7.00 -19.24 -10.98
C ASP A 79 7.76 -20.03 -12.08
N GLN A 80 7.52 -19.72 -13.36
CA GLN A 80 8.25 -20.32 -14.49
C GLN A 80 9.75 -19.98 -14.46
N GLU A 81 10.10 -18.74 -14.15
CA GLU A 81 11.49 -18.31 -14.10
C GLU A 81 12.23 -18.93 -12.91
N MET A 82 11.59 -19.02 -11.74
CA MET A 82 12.13 -19.71 -10.57
C MET A 82 12.38 -21.20 -10.87
N MET A 83 11.46 -21.88 -11.56
CA MET A 83 11.64 -23.26 -12.00
C MET A 83 12.83 -23.43 -12.95
N LYS A 84 13.05 -22.51 -13.91
CA LYS A 84 14.24 -22.53 -14.79
C LYS A 84 15.54 -22.36 -14.01
N GLN A 85 15.51 -21.56 -12.95
CA GLN A 85 16.66 -21.35 -12.05
C GLN A 85 16.86 -22.49 -11.05
N GLY A 86 16.04 -23.55 -11.11
CA GLY A 86 16.14 -24.71 -10.23
C GLY A 86 15.66 -24.44 -8.79
N VAL A 87 14.96 -23.33 -8.57
CA VAL A 87 14.35 -23.01 -7.27
C VAL A 87 13.06 -23.80 -7.14
N LYS A 88 12.95 -24.64 -6.10
CA LYS A 88 11.71 -25.33 -5.77
C LYS A 88 10.77 -24.36 -5.05
N LEU A 89 9.59 -24.15 -5.63
CA LEU A 89 8.45 -23.48 -5.02
C LEU A 89 7.67 -24.42 -4.11
#